data_AF-A0A1E5NYF1-F1
#
_entry.id   AF-A0A1E5NYF1-F1
#
_cell.length_a   1.000
_cell.length_b   1.000
_cell.length_c   1.000
_cell.angle_alpha   90.00
_cell.angle_beta   90.00
_cell.angle_gamma   90.00
#
_symmetry.space_group_name_H-M   'P 1'
#
loop_
_entity.id
_entity.type
_entity.pdbx_description
1 polymer ?
#
loop_
_entity_poly.entity_id
_entity_poly.type
_entity_poly.pdbx_seq_one_letter_code
_entity_poly.pdbx_strand_id
1 'polypeptide(L)'
;MKIMVGGLAVGVGFGAATSLVNAFSSPYGELGAPLTGTAWAKAAKVLSLLMDAGWSWAALAVAMGWLAGARVQGALVGALALIAATVAYYITDAFVWGAGTDMVDWLVVGLPFGLVLGAVGAAIRRPGLIGLLAALTVPVGAAVQMVVLPPRPHLTLTPAIVLAEAIVWTAAVLGVGWAVYRFRAEKRAVGAVVGEPTAAPDLGSVAAGNS
;
A
#
# COMPACT_ATOMS: atom_id res chain seq x y z
N MET A 1 7.96 12.66 15.33
CA MET A 1 6.71 13.46 15.31
C MET A 1 6.23 13.79 13.90
N LYS A 2 7.00 14.47 13.03
CA LYS A 2 6.54 14.85 11.67
C LYS A 2 5.92 13.70 10.85
N ILE A 3 6.54 12.52 10.84
CA ILE A 3 6.02 11.35 10.11
C ILE A 3 4.73 10.78 10.71
N MET A 4 4.52 10.90 12.02
CA MET A 4 3.29 10.45 12.68
C MET A 4 2.12 11.36 12.31
N VAL A 5 2.35 12.68 12.32
CA VAL A 5 1.37 13.68 11.84
C VAL A 5 1.05 13.44 10.37
N GLY A 6 2.07 13.15 9.55
CA GLY A 6 1.89 12.77 8.15
C GLY A 6 1.01 11.51 7.99
N GLY A 7 1.27 10.46 8.76
CA GLY A 7 0.46 9.24 8.73
C GLY A 7 -0.99 9.46 9.13
N LEU A 8 -1.24 10.27 10.17
CA LEU A 8 -2.59 10.67 10.55
C LEU A 8 -3.29 11.43 9.43
N ALA A 9 -2.63 12.45 8.86
CA ALA A 9 -3.21 13.26 7.79
C ALA A 9 -3.54 12.44 6.53
N VAL A 10 -2.62 11.55 6.11
CA VAL A 10 -2.85 10.66 4.97
C VAL A 10 -3.97 9.67 5.28
N GLY A 11 -4.01 9.11 6.49
CA GLY A 11 -5.10 8.23 6.94
C GLY A 11 -6.45 8.93 6.88
N VAL A 12 -6.58 10.10 7.49
CA VAL A 12 -7.82 10.91 7.45
C VAL A 12 -8.26 11.17 6.01
N GLY A 13 -7.34 11.63 5.16
CA GLY A 13 -7.65 11.91 3.75
C GLY A 13 -8.12 10.67 2.99
N PHE A 14 -7.45 9.54 3.19
CA PHE A 14 -7.82 8.27 2.56
C PHE A 14 -9.20 7.78 3.01
N GLY A 15 -9.47 7.78 4.32
CA GLY A 15 -10.75 7.34 4.88
C GLY A 15 -11.93 8.19 4.43
N ALA A 16 -11.81 9.52 4.55
CA ALA A 16 -12.84 10.46 4.12
C ALA A 16 -13.10 10.37 2.61
N ALA A 17 -12.04 10.28 1.79
CA ALA A 17 -12.16 10.12 0.35
C ALA A 17 -12.86 8.80 -0.01
N THR A 18 -12.54 7.70 0.67
CA THR A 18 -13.18 6.39 0.44
C THR A 18 -14.68 6.48 0.72
N SER A 19 -15.09 7.06 1.86
CA SER A 19 -16.51 7.23 2.20
C SER A 19 -17.25 8.13 1.19
N LEU A 20 -16.66 9.27 0.79
CA LEU A 20 -17.25 10.14 -0.23
C LEU A 20 -17.39 9.46 -1.58
N VAL A 21 -16.37 8.74 -2.03
CA VAL A 21 -16.41 7.98 -3.29
C VAL A 21 -17.48 6.89 -3.22
N ASN A 22 -17.59 6.18 -2.10
CA ASN A 22 -18.66 5.21 -1.86
C ASN A 22 -20.03 5.90 -1.98
N ALA A 23 -20.18 7.09 -1.39
CA ALA A 23 -21.40 7.87 -1.48
C ALA A 23 -21.79 8.28 -2.91
N PHE A 24 -20.85 8.86 -3.65
CA PHE A 24 -21.08 9.25 -5.05
C PHE A 24 -21.32 8.04 -5.97
N SER A 25 -20.80 6.87 -5.61
CA SER A 25 -20.97 5.66 -6.41
C SER A 25 -22.34 5.01 -6.27
N SER A 26 -23.10 5.36 -5.24
CA SER A 26 -24.36 4.69 -4.91
C SER A 26 -25.55 5.37 -5.57
N PRO A 27 -26.35 4.68 -6.39
CA PRO A 27 -27.50 5.27 -7.06
C PRO A 27 -28.68 5.57 -6.10
N TYR A 28 -28.58 5.14 -4.85
CA TYR A 28 -29.65 5.24 -3.84
C TYR A 28 -29.44 6.38 -2.83
N GLY A 29 -28.25 6.97 -2.80
CA GLY A 29 -27.91 8.04 -1.85
C GLY A 29 -28.22 9.41 -2.41
N GLU A 30 -28.43 10.39 -1.52
CA GLU A 30 -28.71 11.78 -1.92
C GLU A 30 -27.61 12.37 -2.83
N LEU A 31 -26.34 12.02 -2.56
CA LEU A 31 -25.21 12.49 -3.37
C LEU A 31 -25.03 11.74 -4.70
N GLY A 32 -25.33 10.45 -4.74
CA GLY A 32 -25.09 9.63 -5.93
C GLY A 32 -26.28 9.54 -6.90
N ALA A 33 -27.52 9.66 -6.39
CA ALA A 33 -28.72 9.62 -7.23
C ALA A 33 -28.69 10.65 -8.38
N PRO A 34 -28.30 11.93 -8.18
CA PRO A 34 -28.20 12.91 -9.26
C PRO A 34 -27.12 12.60 -10.31
N LEU A 35 -26.12 11.78 -9.95
CA LEU A 35 -25.03 11.41 -10.84
C LEU A 35 -25.35 10.15 -11.66
N THR A 36 -26.48 9.50 -11.42
CA THR A 36 -26.84 8.24 -12.07
C THR A 36 -26.82 8.37 -13.60
N GLY A 37 -26.14 7.41 -14.26
CA GLY A 37 -26.00 7.40 -15.72
C GLY A 37 -24.86 8.30 -16.26
N THR A 38 -24.28 9.17 -15.45
CA THR A 38 -23.17 10.05 -15.88
C THR A 38 -21.82 9.33 -15.89
N ALA A 39 -20.82 9.92 -16.56
CA ALA A 39 -19.44 9.44 -16.50
C ALA A 39 -18.85 9.53 -15.08
N TRP A 40 -19.28 10.52 -14.29
CA TRP A 40 -18.83 10.69 -12.90
C TRP A 40 -19.26 9.55 -12.01
N ALA A 41 -20.51 9.09 -12.11
CA ALA A 41 -20.97 7.91 -11.36
C ALA A 41 -20.19 6.64 -11.75
N LYS A 42 -19.86 6.46 -13.03
CA LYS A 42 -19.04 5.33 -13.48
C LYS A 42 -17.63 5.39 -12.90
N ALA A 43 -17.00 6.56 -12.91
CA ALA A 43 -15.67 6.76 -12.33
C ALA A 43 -15.70 6.54 -10.80
N ALA A 44 -16.66 7.13 -10.10
CA ALA A 44 -16.87 6.94 -8.66
C ALA A 44 -17.08 5.46 -8.33
N LYS A 45 -17.81 4.71 -9.17
CA LYS A 45 -18.01 3.27 -8.96
C LYS A 45 -16.70 2.47 -9.07
N VAL A 46 -15.87 2.76 -10.07
CA VAL A 46 -14.55 2.12 -10.20
C VAL A 46 -13.68 2.47 -9.00
N LEU A 47 -13.61 3.75 -8.62
CA LEU A 47 -12.84 4.20 -7.47
C LEU A 47 -13.32 3.57 -6.17
N SER A 48 -14.64 3.46 -5.96
CA SER A 48 -15.24 2.79 -4.80
C SER A 48 -14.75 1.33 -4.73
N LEU A 49 -14.85 0.59 -5.84
CA LEU A 49 -14.35 -0.81 -5.88
C LEU A 49 -12.86 -0.94 -5.57
N LEU A 50 -12.04 0.04 -5.97
CA LEU A 50 -10.59 0.04 -5.71
C LEU A 50 -10.25 0.44 -4.29
N MET A 51 -10.91 1.47 -3.75
CA MET A 51 -10.63 2.03 -2.42
C MET A 51 -11.24 1.20 -1.30
N ASP A 52 -12.39 0.56 -1.53
CA ASP A 52 -13.07 -0.29 -0.53
C ASP A 52 -12.45 -1.69 -0.43
N ALA A 53 -11.57 -2.05 -1.36
CA ALA A 53 -10.89 -3.33 -1.34
C ALA A 53 -9.84 -3.42 -0.21
N GLY A 54 -9.83 -4.53 0.54
CA GLY A 54 -8.89 -4.71 1.66
C GLY A 54 -7.39 -4.50 1.31
N TRP A 55 -6.97 -4.83 0.09
CA TRP A 55 -5.59 -4.59 -0.35
C TRP A 55 -5.21 -3.10 -0.38
N SER A 56 -6.15 -2.18 -0.61
CA SER A 56 -5.88 -0.73 -0.67
C SER A 56 -5.58 -0.17 0.73
N TRP A 57 -6.35 -0.61 1.73
CA TRP A 57 -6.13 -0.31 3.14
C TRP A 57 -4.80 -0.91 3.62
N ALA A 58 -4.49 -2.13 3.21
CA ALA A 58 -3.19 -2.72 3.49
C ALA A 58 -2.05 -1.93 2.84
N ALA A 59 -2.23 -1.48 1.58
CA ALA A 59 -1.26 -0.65 0.87
C ALA A 59 -1.01 0.68 1.58
N LEU A 60 -2.04 1.32 2.15
CA LEU A 60 -1.89 2.52 2.98
C LEU A 60 -0.94 2.27 4.16
N ALA A 61 -1.18 1.21 4.94
CA ALA A 61 -0.35 0.88 6.10
C ALA A 61 1.12 0.57 5.70
N VAL A 62 1.30 -0.21 4.64
CA VAL A 62 2.63 -0.57 4.11
C VAL A 62 3.36 0.66 3.56
N ALA A 63 2.69 1.52 2.80
CA ALA A 63 3.28 2.74 2.25
C ALA A 63 3.73 3.69 3.37
N MET A 64 2.90 3.87 4.40
CA MET A 64 3.26 4.68 5.55
C MET A 64 4.42 4.10 6.35
N GLY A 65 4.44 2.78 6.52
CA GLY A 65 5.56 2.05 7.10
C GLY A 65 6.87 2.26 6.33
N TRP A 66 6.79 2.17 5.01
CA TRP A 66 7.92 2.39 4.10
C TRP A 66 8.46 3.82 4.17
N LEU A 67 7.58 4.82 4.26
CA LEU A 67 7.96 6.22 4.43
C LEU A 67 8.67 6.48 5.77
N ALA A 68 8.22 5.83 6.85
CA ALA A 68 8.83 5.95 8.17
C ALA A 68 10.23 5.31 8.26
N GLY A 69 10.48 4.25 7.50
CA GLY A 69 11.80 3.63 7.34
C GLY A 69 12.27 2.75 8.50
N ALA A 70 12.16 3.20 9.76
CA ALA A 70 12.52 2.39 10.94
C ALA A 70 11.38 1.44 11.33
N ARG A 71 11.67 0.20 11.75
CA ARG A 71 10.65 -0.84 12.00
C ARG A 71 9.57 -0.44 13.00
N VAL A 72 9.97 0.06 14.18
CA VAL A 72 9.03 0.49 15.23
C VAL A 72 8.23 1.71 14.78
N GLN A 73 8.88 2.68 14.15
CA GLN A 73 8.19 3.85 13.60
C GLN A 73 7.21 3.45 12.50
N GLY A 74 7.59 2.52 11.63
CA GLY A 74 6.73 2.02 10.56
C GLY A 74 5.49 1.34 11.11
N ALA A 75 5.64 0.47 12.12
CA ALA A 75 4.50 -0.15 12.81
C ALA A 75 3.55 0.91 13.38
N LEU A 76 4.08 1.87 14.13
CA LEU A 76 3.27 2.92 14.76
C LEU A 76 2.58 3.81 13.72
N VAL A 77 3.29 4.26 12.68
CA VAL A 77 2.72 5.14 11.65
C VAL A 77 1.70 4.38 10.80
N GLY A 78 1.93 3.10 10.49
CA GLY A 78 0.95 2.25 9.80
C GLY A 78 -0.33 2.06 10.60
N ALA A 79 -0.22 1.78 11.90
CA ALA A 79 -1.36 1.68 12.82
C ALA A 79 -2.12 3.01 12.93
N LEU A 80 -1.41 4.13 13.14
CA LEU A 80 -2.03 5.45 13.23
C LEU A 80 -2.76 5.82 11.93
N ALA A 81 -2.20 5.50 10.77
CA ALA A 81 -2.83 5.77 9.48
C ALA A 81 -4.13 4.96 9.31
N LEU A 82 -4.16 3.67 9.66
CA LEU A 82 -5.37 2.86 9.58
C LEU A 82 -6.44 3.30 10.59
N ILE A 83 -6.05 3.63 11.82
CA ILE A 83 -6.98 4.16 12.82
C ILE A 83 -7.60 5.47 12.31
N ALA A 84 -6.77 6.40 11.85
CA ALA A 84 -7.23 7.68 11.32
C ALA A 84 -8.13 7.51 10.09
N ALA A 85 -7.78 6.60 9.18
CA ALA A 85 -8.61 6.27 8.02
C ALA A 85 -9.96 5.68 8.43
N THR A 86 -9.97 4.75 9.37
CA THR A 86 -11.21 4.11 9.86
C THR A 86 -12.13 5.13 10.52
N VAL A 87 -11.58 5.95 11.43
CA VAL A 87 -12.35 7.01 12.10
C VAL A 87 -12.89 8.02 11.09
N ALA A 88 -12.04 8.52 10.17
CA ALA A 88 -12.47 9.49 9.17
C ALA A 88 -13.50 8.93 8.20
N TYR A 89 -13.36 7.65 7.81
CA TYR A 89 -14.35 6.95 7.01
C TYR A 89 -15.71 6.94 7.70
N TYR A 90 -15.79 6.42 8.93
CA TYR A 90 -17.06 6.29 9.64
C TYR A 90 -17.69 7.63 10.05
N ILE A 91 -16.88 8.64 10.40
CA ILE A 91 -17.39 9.99 10.65
C ILE A 91 -18.01 10.56 9.37
N THR A 92 -17.30 10.45 8.24
CA THR A 92 -17.80 10.93 6.94
C THR A 92 -19.05 10.17 6.53
N ASP A 93 -19.07 8.86 6.72
CA ASP A 93 -20.20 7.99 6.40
C ASP A 93 -21.43 8.33 7.25
N ALA A 94 -21.25 8.62 8.53
CA ALA A 94 -22.33 9.07 9.41
C ALA A 94 -22.95 10.40 8.92
N PHE A 95 -22.15 11.33 8.40
CA PHE A 95 -22.66 12.59 7.84
C PHE A 95 -23.33 12.43 6.48
N VAL A 96 -22.91 11.45 5.68
CA VAL A 96 -23.37 11.31 4.29
C VAL A 96 -24.52 10.30 4.15
N TRP A 97 -24.54 9.26 4.98
CA TRP A 97 -25.50 8.14 4.91
C TRP A 97 -26.29 7.93 6.20
N GLY A 98 -25.87 8.51 7.33
CA GLY A 98 -26.45 8.20 8.64
C GLY A 98 -26.16 6.78 9.14
N ALA A 99 -25.20 6.08 8.53
CA ALA A 99 -24.78 4.74 8.93
C ALA A 99 -23.59 4.81 9.90
N GLY A 100 -23.52 3.94 10.92
CA GLY A 100 -22.43 4.05 11.90
C GLY A 100 -22.41 3.04 13.03
N THR A 101 -22.34 1.73 12.74
CA THR A 101 -22.33 0.73 13.82
C THR A 101 -21.03 -0.04 13.99
N ASP A 102 -20.17 -0.12 12.96
CA ASP A 102 -19.10 -1.13 12.98
C ASP A 102 -17.70 -0.54 13.21
N MET A 103 -17.59 0.77 13.49
CA MET A 103 -16.31 1.47 13.65
C MET A 103 -15.40 0.79 14.68
N VAL A 104 -15.96 0.34 15.82
CA VAL A 104 -15.18 -0.30 16.89
C VAL A 104 -14.56 -1.60 16.41
N ASP A 105 -15.31 -2.44 15.71
CA ASP A 105 -14.81 -3.72 15.19
C ASP A 105 -13.66 -3.50 14.20
N TRP A 106 -13.81 -2.54 13.30
CA TRP A 106 -12.76 -2.19 12.34
C TRP A 106 -11.55 -1.54 12.98
N LEU A 107 -11.70 -0.83 14.10
CA LEU A 107 -10.55 -0.34 14.87
C LEU A 107 -9.80 -1.48 15.58
N VAL A 108 -10.55 -2.43 16.15
CA VAL A 108 -9.98 -3.63 16.81
C VAL A 108 -9.19 -4.48 15.81
N VAL A 109 -9.69 -4.62 14.58
CA VAL A 109 -8.98 -5.32 13.49
C VAL A 109 -7.85 -4.44 12.92
N GLY A 110 -8.12 -3.17 12.66
CA GLY A 110 -7.19 -2.25 11.99
C GLY A 110 -5.90 -2.01 12.79
N LEU A 111 -5.97 -1.97 14.12
CA LEU A 111 -4.80 -1.76 14.97
C LEU A 111 -3.70 -2.85 14.79
N PRO A 112 -3.96 -4.16 15.02
CA PRO A 112 -2.95 -5.19 14.85
C PRO A 112 -2.48 -5.30 13.40
N PHE A 113 -3.38 -5.21 12.42
CA PHE A 113 -3.00 -5.23 11.01
C PHE A 113 -2.10 -4.04 10.65
N GLY A 114 -2.40 -2.83 11.13
CA GLY A 114 -1.60 -1.64 10.88
C GLY A 114 -0.21 -1.71 11.50
N LEU A 115 -0.07 -2.29 12.70
CA LEU A 115 1.23 -2.53 13.32
C LEU A 115 2.07 -3.51 12.48
N VAL A 116 1.50 -4.63 12.06
CA VAL A 116 2.20 -5.66 11.28
C VAL A 116 2.56 -5.12 9.89
N LEU A 117 1.60 -4.57 9.16
CA LEU A 117 1.78 -4.07 7.81
C LEU A 117 2.70 -2.83 7.77
N GLY A 118 2.62 -1.96 8.77
CA GLY A 118 3.55 -0.85 8.92
C GLY A 118 5.00 -1.33 9.14
N ALA A 119 5.21 -2.38 9.93
CA ALA A 119 6.52 -3.00 10.09
C ALA A 119 7.02 -3.66 8.79
N VAL A 120 6.13 -4.30 8.04
CA VAL A 120 6.42 -4.85 6.70
C VAL A 120 6.85 -3.73 5.76
N GLY A 121 6.12 -2.62 5.72
CA GLY A 121 6.47 -1.43 4.95
C GLY A 121 7.89 -0.93 5.25
N ALA A 122 8.25 -0.78 6.52
CA ALA A 122 9.60 -0.41 6.92
C ALA A 122 10.66 -1.42 6.46
N ALA A 123 10.32 -2.71 6.42
CA ALA A 123 11.22 -3.77 5.96
C ALA A 123 11.49 -3.73 4.45
N ILE A 124 10.68 -3.05 3.63
CA ILE A 124 10.89 -2.91 2.18
C ILE A 124 12.25 -2.29 1.87
N ARG A 125 12.78 -1.40 2.73
CA ARG A 125 14.10 -0.76 2.52
C ARG A 125 15.27 -1.68 2.82
N ARG A 126 15.05 -2.85 3.42
CA ARG A 126 16.15 -3.78 3.75
C ARG A 126 16.68 -4.40 2.46
N PRO A 127 18.01 -4.50 2.30
CA PRO A 127 18.57 -5.21 1.16
C PRO A 127 18.25 -6.70 1.24
N GLY A 128 18.16 -7.35 0.09
CA GLY A 128 18.04 -8.81 0.00
C GLY A 128 16.60 -9.34 0.09
N LEU A 129 16.47 -10.62 0.48
CA LEU A 129 15.20 -11.36 0.39
C LEU A 129 14.11 -10.79 1.31
N ILE A 130 14.46 -10.26 2.48
CA ILE A 130 13.49 -9.68 3.41
C ILE A 130 12.79 -8.47 2.78
N GLY A 131 13.55 -7.56 2.16
CA GLY A 131 12.96 -6.40 1.48
C GLY A 131 12.15 -6.78 0.24
N LEU A 132 12.56 -7.83 -0.47
CA LEU A 132 11.78 -8.37 -1.59
C LEU A 132 10.43 -8.93 -1.12
N LEU A 133 10.42 -9.80 -0.11
CA LEU A 133 9.18 -10.38 0.42
C LEU A 133 8.24 -9.30 0.99
N ALA A 134 8.80 -8.30 1.68
CA ALA A 134 8.05 -7.15 2.15
C ALA A 134 7.43 -6.35 0.99
N ALA A 135 8.19 -6.10 -0.09
CA ALA A 135 7.69 -5.37 -1.26
C ALA A 135 6.61 -6.14 -2.04
N LEU A 136 6.64 -7.47 -1.98
CA LEU A 136 5.65 -8.34 -2.61
C LEU A 136 4.34 -8.45 -1.82
N THR A 137 4.31 -8.02 -0.55
CA THR A 137 3.14 -8.24 0.33
C THR A 137 1.86 -7.62 -0.23
N VAL A 138 1.91 -6.37 -0.68
CA VAL A 138 0.74 -5.66 -1.25
C VAL A 138 0.30 -6.25 -2.61
N PRO A 139 1.16 -6.40 -3.63
CA PRO A 139 0.72 -6.90 -4.92
C PRO A 139 0.26 -8.37 -4.86
N VAL A 140 0.89 -9.20 -4.03
CA VAL A 140 0.41 -10.58 -3.79
C VAL A 140 -0.92 -10.56 -3.05
N GLY A 141 -1.09 -9.73 -2.03
CA GLY A 141 -2.37 -9.56 -1.33
C GLY A 141 -3.50 -9.12 -2.26
N ALA A 142 -3.22 -8.17 -3.15
CA ALA A 142 -4.17 -7.72 -4.17
C ALA A 142 -4.56 -8.85 -5.13
N ALA A 143 -3.58 -9.62 -5.64
CA ALA A 143 -3.84 -10.77 -6.51
C ALA A 143 -4.65 -11.87 -5.81
N VAL A 144 -4.29 -12.21 -4.57
CA VAL A 144 -5.01 -13.21 -3.76
C VAL A 144 -6.45 -12.76 -3.52
N GLN A 145 -6.66 -11.49 -3.18
CA GLN A 145 -8.01 -10.95 -3.04
C GLN A 145 -8.80 -11.07 -4.34
N MET A 146 -8.22 -10.74 -5.50
CA MET A 146 -8.91 -10.90 -6.79
C MET A 146 -9.29 -12.35 -7.12
N VAL A 147 -8.51 -13.33 -6.65
CA VAL A 147 -8.79 -14.76 -6.89
C VAL A 147 -9.84 -15.31 -5.91
N VAL A 148 -9.72 -14.98 -4.63
CA VAL A 148 -10.55 -15.57 -3.56
C VAL A 148 -11.85 -14.78 -3.36
N LEU A 149 -11.77 -13.45 -3.42
CA LEU A 149 -12.86 -12.50 -3.16
C LEU A 149 -12.85 -11.40 -4.24
N PRO A 150 -13.11 -11.75 -5.51
CA PRO A 150 -13.18 -10.75 -6.57
C PRO A 150 -14.25 -9.70 -6.22
N PRO A 151 -14.06 -8.43 -6.61
CA PRO A 151 -14.96 -7.32 -6.27
C PRO A 151 -16.26 -7.40 -7.08
N ARG A 152 -17.06 -8.43 -6.80
CA ARG A 152 -18.31 -8.79 -7.48
C ARG A 152 -19.47 -8.73 -6.49
N PRO A 153 -19.97 -7.53 -6.19
CA PRO A 153 -21.10 -7.37 -5.26
C PRO A 153 -22.40 -7.99 -5.80
N HIS A 154 -22.46 -8.34 -7.08
CA HIS A 154 -23.56 -9.03 -7.73
C HIS A 154 -23.01 -10.03 -8.75
N LEU A 155 -23.80 -11.07 -9.06
CA LEU A 155 -23.43 -12.09 -10.05
C LEU A 155 -23.29 -11.52 -11.48
N THR A 156 -23.84 -10.33 -11.74
CA THR A 156 -23.73 -9.67 -13.03
C THR A 156 -22.38 -8.97 -13.21
N LEU A 157 -21.73 -9.23 -14.34
CA LEU A 157 -20.41 -8.68 -14.62
C LEU A 157 -20.59 -7.31 -15.30
N THR A 158 -20.38 -6.22 -14.55
CA THR A 158 -20.52 -4.86 -15.08
C THR A 158 -19.19 -4.35 -15.65
N PRO A 159 -19.20 -3.42 -16.63
CA PRO A 159 -17.97 -2.85 -17.18
C PRO A 159 -17.06 -2.19 -16.13
N ALA A 160 -17.65 -1.62 -15.07
CA ALA A 160 -16.89 -1.03 -13.97
C ALA A 160 -16.11 -2.07 -13.16
N ILE A 161 -16.70 -3.26 -12.94
CA ILE A 161 -16.04 -4.38 -12.26
C ILE A 161 -14.88 -4.89 -13.12
N VAL A 162 -15.09 -5.11 -14.43
CA VAL A 162 -14.02 -5.53 -15.36
C VAL A 162 -12.86 -4.56 -15.33
N LEU A 163 -13.16 -3.25 -15.38
CA LEU A 163 -12.14 -2.21 -15.37
C LEU A 163 -11.38 -2.17 -14.04
N ALA A 164 -12.07 -2.28 -12.90
CA ALA A 164 -11.44 -2.34 -11.59
C ALA A 164 -10.53 -3.58 -11.46
N GLU A 165 -11.01 -4.77 -11.86
CA GLU A 165 -10.21 -6.00 -11.89
C GLU A 165 -8.96 -5.83 -12.77
N ALA A 166 -9.09 -5.25 -13.96
CA ALA A 166 -7.98 -4.99 -14.87
C ALA A 166 -6.94 -4.03 -14.27
N ILE A 167 -7.39 -2.98 -13.58
CA ILE A 167 -6.52 -2.03 -12.88
C ILE A 167 -5.75 -2.73 -11.77
N VAL A 168 -6.42 -3.56 -10.94
CA VAL A 168 -5.78 -4.27 -9.84
C VAL A 168 -4.73 -5.24 -10.37
N TRP A 169 -5.05 -6.05 -11.38
CA TRP A 169 -4.08 -6.98 -11.97
C TRP A 169 -2.88 -6.27 -12.57
N THR A 170 -3.13 -5.15 -13.28
CA THR A 170 -2.06 -4.34 -13.87
C THR A 170 -1.16 -3.77 -12.77
N ALA A 171 -1.74 -3.17 -11.73
CA ALA A 171 -1.00 -2.63 -10.60
C ALA A 171 -0.21 -3.72 -9.85
N ALA A 172 -0.78 -4.91 -9.68
CA ALA A 172 -0.10 -6.05 -9.06
C ALA A 172 1.12 -6.49 -9.89
N VAL A 173 0.96 -6.67 -11.21
CA VAL A 173 2.06 -7.05 -12.12
C VAL A 173 3.16 -6.00 -12.11
N LEU A 174 2.81 -4.71 -12.21
CA LEU A 174 3.78 -3.62 -12.15
C LEU A 174 4.50 -3.58 -10.79
N GLY A 175 3.77 -3.77 -9.68
CA GLY A 175 4.33 -3.83 -8.33
C GLY A 175 5.32 -4.98 -8.15
N VAL A 176 4.99 -6.18 -8.64
CA VAL A 176 5.90 -7.34 -8.65
C VAL A 176 7.13 -7.05 -9.50
N GLY A 177 6.94 -6.53 -10.72
CA GLY A 177 8.03 -6.19 -11.63
C GLY A 177 9.00 -5.19 -11.00
N TRP A 178 8.47 -4.14 -10.36
CA TRP A 178 9.27 -3.15 -9.64
C TRP A 178 10.04 -3.76 -8.46
N ALA A 179 9.40 -4.60 -7.64
CA ALA A 179 10.04 -5.24 -6.50
C ALA A 179 11.22 -6.15 -6.93
N VAL A 180 11.01 -6.94 -8.00
CA VAL A 180 12.04 -7.82 -8.57
C VAL A 180 13.17 -7.01 -9.21
N TYR A 181 12.85 -5.95 -9.94
CA TYR A 181 13.84 -5.04 -10.53
C TYR A 181 14.73 -4.42 -9.46
N ARG A 182 14.14 -3.86 -8.41
CA ARG A 182 14.85 -3.25 -7.27
C ARG A 182 15.84 -4.23 -6.62
N PHE A 183 15.37 -5.45 -6.35
CA PHE A 183 16.21 -6.51 -5.75
C PHE A 183 17.39 -6.91 -6.65
N ARG A 184 17.16 -7.01 -7.97
CA ARG A 184 18.23 -7.32 -8.94
C ARG A 184 19.26 -6.19 -9.02
N ALA A 185 18.81 -4.94 -8.99
CA ALA A 185 19.70 -3.78 -8.99
C ALA A 185 20.62 -3.77 -7.75
N GLU A 186 20.08 -4.04 -6.57
CA GLU A 186 20.87 -4.14 -5.33
C GLU A 186 21.90 -5.28 -5.40
N LYS A 187 21.51 -6.46 -5.89
CA LYS A 187 22.44 -7.59 -6.05
C LYS A 187 23.61 -7.27 -6.99
N ARG A 188 23.34 -6.56 -8.09
CA ARG A 188 24.39 -6.14 -9.04
C ARG A 188 25.36 -5.15 -8.40
N ALA A 189 24.85 -4.19 -7.62
CA ALA A 189 25.69 -3.22 -6.93
C ALA A 189 26.64 -3.89 -5.92
N VAL A 190 26.15 -4.86 -5.15
CA VAL A 190 26.99 -5.62 -4.20
C VAL A 190 28.02 -6.50 -4.93
N GLY A 191 27.64 -7.15 -6.03
CA GLY A 191 28.56 -7.98 -6.83
C GLY A 191 29.69 -7.18 -7.47
N ALA A 192 29.44 -5.94 -7.90
CA ALA A 192 30.47 -5.07 -8.47
C ALA A 192 31.56 -4.70 -7.46
N VAL A 193 31.20 -4.50 -6.18
CA VAL A 193 32.17 -4.18 -5.11
C VAL A 193 33.07 -5.36 -4.75
N VAL A 194 32.54 -6.59 -4.80
CA VAL A 194 33.31 -7.80 -4.47
C VAL A 194 34.21 -8.25 -5.64
N GLY A 195 33.86 -7.87 -6.87
CA GLY A 195 34.57 -8.29 -8.08
C GLY A 195 35.80 -7.46 -8.44
N GLU A 196 36.10 -6.38 -7.72
CA GLU A 196 37.35 -5.62 -7.92
C GLU A 196 38.50 -6.48 -7.37
N PRO A 197 39.36 -7.04 -8.23
CA PRO A 197 40.47 -7.87 -7.79
C PRO A 197 41.33 -6.98 -6.91
N THR A 198 41.43 -7.31 -5.63
CA THR A 198 42.37 -6.65 -4.73
C THR A 198 43.73 -6.89 -5.36
N ALA A 199 44.24 -5.90 -6.10
CA ALA A 199 45.55 -5.98 -6.71
C ALA A 199 46.49 -6.37 -5.58
N ALA A 200 47.07 -7.57 -5.69
CA ALA A 200 47.94 -8.09 -4.67
C ALA A 200 48.98 -7.00 -4.38
N PRO A 201 49.20 -6.63 -3.11
CA PRO A 201 50.20 -5.62 -2.80
C PRO A 201 51.50 -6.03 -3.48
N ASP A 202 52.00 -5.16 -4.34
CA ASP A 202 53.28 -5.34 -5.00
C ASP A 202 54.36 -5.30 -3.92
N LEU A 203 54.69 -6.49 -3.39
CA LEU A 203 55.72 -6.68 -2.37
C LEU A 203 57.14 -6.56 -2.98
N GLY A 204 57.28 -6.07 -4.21
CA GLY A 204 58.50 -6.16 -5.01
C GLY A 204 59.55 -5.04 -4.86
N SER A 205 59.39 -4.01 -4.01
CA SER A 205 60.27 -2.81 -4.10
C SER A 205 61.01 -2.33 -2.84
N VAL A 206 61.17 -3.13 -1.78
CA VAL A 206 61.86 -2.68 -0.53
C VAL A 206 63.36 -3.02 -0.46
N ALA A 207 63.97 -3.62 -1.49
CA ALA A 207 65.37 -4.03 -1.45
C ALA A 207 66.26 -3.27 -2.44
N ALA A 208 66.68 -2.03 -2.13
CA ALA A 208 67.99 -1.48 -2.49
C ALA A 208 68.13 -0.02 -2.03
N GLY A 209 69.10 0.26 -1.16
CA GLY A 209 69.63 1.62 -1.00
C GLY A 209 69.85 2.06 0.44
N ASN A 210 70.79 1.44 1.14
CA ASN A 210 71.56 2.07 2.22
C ASN A 210 72.95 1.41 2.23
N SER A 211 73.87 1.99 1.47
CA SER A 211 75.31 1.72 1.50
C SER A 211 76.03 3.00 1.12
#